data_AF-A0AAE3ZMS1-F1
#
_entry.id   AF-A0AAE3ZMS1-F1
#
_cell.length_a   1.000
_cell.length_b   1.000
_cell.length_c   1.000
_cell.angle_alpha   90.00
_cell.angle_beta   90.00
_cell.angle_gamma   90.00
#
_symmetry.space_group_name_H-M   'P 1'
#
loop_
_entity.id
_entity.type
_entity.pdbx_description
1 polymer ?
#
loop_
_entity_poly.entity_id
_entity_poly.type
_entity_poly.pdbx_seq_one_letter_code
_entity_poly.pdbx_strand_id
1 'polypeptide(L)'
;MRRTLISIAVTVTGLTLLTGCGGTGTDTPSSTEPTAAAGGMSEDAAKQQAVQKLIADCMKEKGFQYEVTPPIEMNSRSADFTGASSLLKTDEELRQYRQKYGFGIYSAQLYPDDPMVKQPDIDPANNPNNRIREALDPARQAAWDAAFSSDGKNGRTEPGCADIANEQVYGKAEYDPDEQAEDQRAYEKYRTDPAVVKAAHQYGDCLRGKGYQVASTEPGMIDTGVYDLINAPLLSGEQVSAAEAKTRLAEEITASLADLDCRGNYATLARTTYATVVTRGGGVG
;
A
#
# COMPACT_ATOMS: atom_id res chain seq x y z
N MET A 1 0.25 -41.90 43.17
CA MET A 1 -0.91 -41.96 44.08
C MET A 1 -2.10 -41.29 43.40
N ARG A 2 -3.23 -42.01 43.37
CA ARG A 2 -4.64 -41.63 43.17
C ARG A 2 -5.04 -40.56 42.12
N ARG A 3 -5.74 -41.07 41.11
CA ARG A 3 -6.78 -40.45 40.25
C ARG A 3 -7.83 -39.69 41.07
N THR A 4 -8.37 -38.59 40.53
CA THR A 4 -9.81 -38.30 40.63
C THR A 4 -10.31 -37.53 39.40
N LEU A 5 -11.20 -38.18 38.65
CA LEU A 5 -12.11 -37.60 37.66
C LEU A 5 -13.34 -37.08 38.40
N ILE A 6 -13.86 -35.90 38.07
CA ILE A 6 -15.25 -35.52 38.37
C ILE A 6 -15.83 -34.83 37.13
N SER A 7 -16.77 -35.53 36.51
CA SER A 7 -17.73 -35.01 35.54
C SER A 7 -18.94 -34.47 36.32
N ILE A 8 -19.44 -33.28 35.96
CA ILE A 8 -20.81 -32.87 36.25
C ILE A 8 -21.39 -32.26 34.97
N ALA A 9 -22.43 -32.92 34.45
CA ALA A 9 -23.33 -32.39 33.44
C ALA A 9 -24.61 -31.92 34.15
N VAL A 10 -25.11 -30.74 33.83
CA VAL A 10 -26.51 -30.35 34.07
C VAL A 10 -27.00 -29.55 32.87
N THR A 11 -27.98 -30.13 32.19
CA THR A 11 -28.83 -29.57 31.14
C THR A 11 -29.96 -28.75 31.77
N VAL A 12 -30.27 -27.59 31.21
CA VAL A 12 -31.59 -26.94 31.37
C VAL A 12 -32.08 -26.47 30.02
N THR A 13 -33.21 -27.05 29.63
CA THR A 13 -34.01 -26.78 28.44
C THR A 13 -34.93 -25.59 28.71
N GLY A 14 -35.03 -24.66 27.76
CA GLY A 14 -35.99 -23.55 27.80
C GLY A 14 -36.48 -23.22 26.40
N LEU A 15 -37.58 -23.86 26.01
CA LEU A 15 -38.31 -23.65 24.76
C LEU A 15 -39.50 -22.73 25.05
N THR A 16 -39.54 -21.53 24.48
CA THR A 16 -40.74 -20.68 24.48
C THR A 16 -41.20 -20.45 23.04
N LEU A 17 -42.32 -21.08 22.70
CA LEU A 17 -43.13 -20.79 21.52
C LEU A 17 -44.15 -19.72 21.89
N LEU A 18 -44.22 -18.64 21.11
CA LEU A 18 -45.39 -17.74 21.07
C LEU A 18 -45.74 -17.48 19.60
N THR A 19 -46.88 -18.04 19.21
CA THR A 19 -47.61 -17.82 17.96
C THR A 19 -48.45 -16.55 18.06
N GLY A 20 -48.39 -15.68 17.07
CA GLY A 20 -49.33 -14.57 16.88
C GLY A 20 -49.35 -14.13 15.42
N CYS A 21 -50.43 -14.47 14.71
CA CYS A 21 -50.68 -14.13 13.31
C CYS A 21 -51.88 -13.19 13.23
N GLY A 22 -51.77 -12.07 12.51
CA GLY A 22 -52.92 -11.27 12.09
C GLY A 22 -52.63 -9.79 11.92
N GLY A 23 -52.63 -9.31 10.66
CA GLY A 23 -52.72 -7.88 10.36
C GLY A 23 -51.85 -7.43 9.20
N THR A 24 -52.38 -7.53 7.98
CA THR A 24 -51.85 -6.93 6.76
C THR A 24 -51.82 -5.41 6.85
N GLY A 25 -50.61 -4.84 6.84
CA GLY A 25 -50.35 -3.41 6.69
C GLY A 25 -48.93 -3.23 6.18
N THR A 26 -48.81 -2.92 4.90
CA THR A 26 -47.57 -2.50 4.23
C THR A 26 -47.09 -1.20 4.84
N ASP A 27 -46.08 -1.26 5.71
CA ASP A 27 -45.15 -0.19 6.01
C ASP A 27 -43.83 -0.82 6.45
N THR A 28 -42.91 -0.98 5.49
CA THR A 28 -41.54 -1.41 5.73
C THR A 28 -40.86 -0.38 6.64
N PRO A 29 -40.45 -0.72 7.89
CA PRO A 29 -39.52 0.11 8.60
C PRO A 29 -38.19 -0.09 7.91
N SER A 30 -37.81 0.92 7.12
CA SER A 30 -36.45 1.12 6.64
C SER A 30 -35.54 1.04 7.85
N SER A 31 -34.94 -0.14 8.06
CA SER A 31 -33.86 -0.34 9.01
C SER A 31 -32.67 0.35 8.38
N THR A 32 -32.54 1.63 8.68
CA THR A 32 -31.34 2.42 8.54
C THR A 32 -30.24 1.62 9.24
N GLU A 33 -29.42 0.90 8.47
CA GLU A 33 -28.12 0.46 8.95
C GLU A 33 -27.44 1.67 9.56
N PRO A 34 -26.88 1.57 10.77
CA PRO A 34 -26.06 2.64 11.29
C PRO A 34 -24.88 2.77 10.33
N THR A 35 -24.88 3.88 9.60
CA THR A 35 -23.74 4.41 8.87
C THR A 35 -22.54 4.29 9.82
N ALA A 36 -21.63 3.38 9.54
CA ALA A 36 -20.36 3.27 10.23
C ALA A 36 -19.48 4.46 9.85
N ALA A 37 -19.88 5.65 10.30
CA ALA A 37 -18.97 6.73 10.60
C ALA A 37 -18.31 6.38 11.95
N ALA A 38 -17.33 5.48 11.90
CA ALA A 38 -16.43 5.23 13.01
C ALA A 38 -15.03 5.25 12.43
N GLY A 39 -14.28 6.31 12.71
CA GLY A 39 -12.86 6.46 12.42
C GLY A 39 -12.05 5.46 13.24
N GLY A 40 -12.15 4.18 12.91
CA GLY A 40 -11.22 3.16 13.33
C GLY A 40 -9.91 3.35 12.58
N MET A 41 -8.83 3.54 13.32
CA MET A 41 -7.48 3.55 12.77
C MET A 41 -7.21 2.18 12.12
N SER A 42 -6.61 2.14 10.92
CA SER A 42 -6.23 0.89 10.27
C SER A 42 -5.24 0.12 11.16
N GLU A 43 -5.15 -1.21 10.96
CA GLU A 43 -4.19 -2.04 11.71
C GLU A 43 -2.75 -1.50 11.55
N ASP A 44 -2.39 -1.09 10.33
CA ASP A 44 -1.07 -0.51 10.06
C ASP A 44 -0.87 0.83 10.75
N ALA A 45 -1.87 1.71 10.73
CA ALA A 45 -1.79 2.97 11.46
C ALA A 45 -1.68 2.75 12.98
N ALA A 46 -2.32 1.69 13.51
CA ALA A 46 -2.16 1.29 14.91
C ALA A 46 -0.76 0.76 15.23
N LYS A 47 -0.18 -0.06 14.35
CA LYS A 47 1.20 -0.53 14.47
C LYS A 47 2.20 0.63 14.38
N GLN A 48 2.05 1.53 13.40
CA GLN A 48 2.88 2.73 13.29
C GLN A 48 2.79 3.59 14.56
N GLN A 49 1.59 3.80 15.10
CA GLN A 49 1.40 4.54 16.34
C GLN A 49 2.09 3.86 17.53
N ALA A 50 2.10 2.53 17.58
CA ALA A 50 2.82 1.76 18.60
C ALA A 50 4.34 1.92 18.47
N VAL A 51 4.88 1.85 17.25
CA VAL A 51 6.31 2.11 16.98
C VAL A 51 6.70 3.51 17.45
N GLN A 52 5.94 4.55 17.09
CA GLN A 52 6.24 5.93 17.48
C GLN A 52 6.30 6.11 19.01
N LYS A 53 5.43 5.43 19.76
CA LYS A 53 5.43 5.45 21.23
C LYS A 53 6.68 4.76 21.81
N LEU A 54 7.04 3.58 21.29
CA LEU A 54 8.22 2.85 21.72
C LEU A 54 9.52 3.63 21.43
N ILE A 55 9.58 4.33 20.29
CA ILE A 55 10.70 5.23 19.98
C ILE A 55 10.76 6.35 21.02
N ALA A 56 9.63 6.99 21.33
CA ALA A 56 9.58 8.09 22.29
C ALA A 56 10.08 7.66 23.68
N ASP A 57 9.67 6.49 24.15
CA ASP A 57 10.09 5.94 25.43
C ASP A 57 11.60 5.66 25.44
N CYS A 58 12.13 4.99 24.41
CA CYS A 58 13.56 4.69 24.28
C CYS A 58 14.42 5.97 24.18
N MET A 59 13.99 6.96 23.40
CA MET A 59 14.70 8.23 23.26
C MET A 59 14.74 9.00 24.57
N LYS A 60 13.62 8.99 25.33
CA LYS A 60 13.54 9.57 26.66
C LYS A 60 14.51 8.90 27.64
N GLU A 61 14.60 7.57 27.63
CA GLU A 61 15.57 6.82 28.44
C GLU A 61 17.02 7.19 28.11
N LYS A 62 17.30 7.46 26.83
CA LYS A 62 18.61 7.94 26.34
C LYS A 62 18.84 9.44 26.57
N GLY A 63 17.90 10.14 27.20
CA GLY A 63 18.02 11.56 27.56
C GLY A 63 17.74 12.54 26.42
N PHE A 64 17.04 12.10 25.38
CA PHE A 64 16.63 12.92 24.24
C PHE A 64 15.12 13.14 24.24
N GLN A 65 14.70 14.33 23.77
CA GLN A 65 13.29 14.59 23.48
C GLN A 65 12.94 13.91 22.14
N TYR A 66 11.74 13.35 22.09
CA TYR A 66 11.13 12.80 20.89
C TYR A 66 9.62 13.00 20.98
N GLU A 67 9.02 13.51 19.91
CA GLU A 67 7.59 13.74 19.77
C GLU A 67 6.96 12.64 18.90
N VAL A 68 5.95 11.97 19.46
CA VAL A 68 5.17 10.96 18.76
C VAL A 68 4.42 11.62 17.62
N THR A 69 4.76 11.27 16.38
CA THR A 69 4.04 11.78 15.21
C THR A 69 2.77 10.95 14.95
N PRO A 70 1.72 11.55 14.38
CA PRO A 70 0.60 10.78 13.84
C PRO A 70 1.08 9.74 12.81
N PRO A 71 0.33 8.65 12.61
CA PRO A 71 0.64 7.68 11.57
C PRO A 71 0.63 8.37 10.21
N ILE A 72 1.63 8.07 9.39
CA ILE A 72 1.68 8.53 8.00
C ILE A 72 1.10 7.40 7.16
N GLU A 73 0.01 7.68 6.45
CA GLU A 73 -0.50 6.74 5.44
C GLU A 73 0.46 6.73 4.25
N MET A 74 1.53 5.94 4.37
CA MET A 74 2.66 5.87 3.42
C MET A 74 2.23 5.48 2.00
N ASN A 75 1.07 4.84 1.86
CA ASN A 75 0.52 4.46 0.57
C ASN A 75 -0.64 5.38 0.22
N SER A 76 -0.48 6.18 -0.83
CA SER A 76 -1.64 6.80 -1.48
C SER A 76 -2.52 5.66 -2.02
N ARG A 77 -3.85 5.80 -1.89
CA ARG A 77 -4.79 4.82 -2.45
C ARG A 77 -4.60 4.63 -3.96
N SER A 78 -3.98 5.58 -4.64
CA SER A 78 -3.63 5.48 -6.06
C SER A 78 -2.67 4.31 -6.38
N ALA A 79 -1.82 3.87 -5.44
CA ALA A 79 -0.89 2.77 -5.65
C ALA A 79 -1.60 1.43 -5.97
N ASP A 80 -2.83 1.26 -5.50
CA ASP A 80 -3.69 0.12 -5.82
C ASP A 80 -4.16 0.11 -7.30
N PHE A 81 -4.14 1.27 -7.95
CA PHE A 81 -4.69 1.48 -9.30
C PHE A 81 -3.60 1.72 -10.35
N THR A 82 -2.34 1.68 -9.94
CA THR A 82 -1.17 1.87 -10.81
C THR A 82 -0.23 0.67 -10.75
N GLY A 83 0.71 0.61 -11.70
CA GLY A 83 1.72 -0.43 -11.80
C GLY A 83 1.17 -1.86 -11.75
N ALA A 84 1.95 -2.78 -11.19
CA ALA A 84 1.62 -4.20 -11.10
C ALA A 84 0.34 -4.47 -10.30
N SER A 85 0.14 -3.79 -9.16
CA SER A 85 -1.04 -3.94 -8.31
C SER A 85 -2.35 -3.68 -9.05
N SER A 86 -2.33 -2.78 -10.06
CA SER A 86 -3.49 -2.51 -10.90
C SER A 86 -3.98 -3.75 -11.68
N LEU A 87 -3.12 -4.74 -11.93
CA LEU A 87 -3.53 -5.98 -12.60
C LEU A 87 -4.54 -6.79 -11.76
N LEU A 88 -4.57 -6.58 -10.44
CA LEU A 88 -5.49 -7.27 -9.53
C LEU A 88 -6.89 -6.64 -9.52
N LYS A 89 -7.03 -5.40 -10.00
CA LYS A 89 -8.32 -4.69 -10.06
C LYS A 89 -9.11 -5.09 -11.31
N THR A 90 -10.43 -5.04 -11.21
CA THR A 90 -11.29 -5.21 -12.40
C THR A 90 -11.09 -4.07 -13.40
N ASP A 91 -11.37 -4.33 -14.68
CA ASP A 91 -11.29 -3.29 -15.70
C ASP A 91 -12.26 -2.14 -15.41
N GLU A 92 -13.42 -2.43 -14.81
CA GLU A 92 -14.42 -1.42 -14.47
C GLU A 92 -13.93 -0.50 -13.34
N GLU A 93 -13.44 -1.07 -12.24
CA GLU A 93 -12.87 -0.29 -11.13
C GLU A 93 -11.71 0.60 -11.61
N LEU A 94 -10.82 0.05 -12.43
CA LEU A 94 -9.72 0.82 -12.98
C LEU A 94 -10.17 1.89 -13.95
N ARG A 95 -11.19 1.61 -14.78
CA ARG A 95 -11.71 2.61 -15.71
C ARG A 95 -12.30 3.80 -14.95
N GLN A 96 -13.09 3.55 -13.91
CA GLN A 96 -13.66 4.60 -13.06
C GLN A 96 -12.57 5.47 -12.42
N TYR A 97 -11.51 4.83 -11.91
CA TYR A 97 -10.35 5.56 -11.38
C TYR A 97 -9.63 6.37 -12.48
N ARG A 98 -9.21 5.71 -13.56
CA ARG A 98 -8.37 6.28 -14.62
C ARG A 98 -9.06 7.40 -15.39
N GLN A 99 -10.39 7.37 -15.51
CA GLN A 99 -11.18 8.44 -16.12
C GLN A 99 -11.09 9.78 -15.38
N LYS A 100 -10.90 9.77 -14.06
CA LYS A 100 -10.77 10.99 -13.25
C LYS A 100 -9.32 11.32 -12.94
N TYR A 101 -8.51 10.32 -12.61
CA TYR A 101 -7.19 10.52 -12.00
C TYR A 101 -6.03 10.16 -12.91
N GLY A 102 -6.26 9.55 -14.07
CA GLY A 102 -5.18 8.97 -14.88
C GLY A 102 -4.48 7.84 -14.11
N PHE A 103 -3.15 7.89 -14.03
CA PHE A 103 -2.36 7.09 -13.09
C PHE A 103 -2.16 7.77 -11.72
N GLY A 104 -2.82 8.89 -11.41
CA GLY A 104 -2.63 9.55 -10.12
C GLY A 104 -1.44 10.51 -10.05
N ILE A 105 -0.67 10.68 -11.13
CA ILE A 105 0.57 11.46 -11.12
C ILE A 105 0.26 12.95 -11.02
N TYR A 106 -0.46 13.50 -12.01
CA TYR A 106 -0.78 14.93 -12.02
C TYR A 106 -2.03 15.25 -11.22
N SER A 107 -2.94 14.28 -11.05
CA SER A 107 -4.17 14.47 -10.28
C SER A 107 -3.92 14.63 -8.79
N ALA A 108 -2.83 14.08 -8.23
CA ALA A 108 -2.41 14.35 -6.85
C ALA A 108 -2.16 15.85 -6.58
N GLN A 109 -1.59 16.57 -7.55
CA GLN A 109 -1.33 18.01 -7.44
C GLN A 109 -2.61 18.84 -7.59
N LEU A 110 -3.55 18.39 -8.42
CA LEU A 110 -4.80 19.10 -8.70
C LEU A 110 -5.89 18.83 -7.65
N TYR A 111 -5.80 17.69 -6.96
CA TYR A 111 -6.76 17.26 -5.94
C TYR A 111 -6.03 16.89 -4.64
N PRO A 112 -5.30 17.83 -4.00
CA PRO A 112 -4.45 17.54 -2.84
C PRO A 112 -5.23 17.02 -1.62
N ASP A 113 -6.52 17.31 -1.55
CA ASP A 113 -7.39 16.87 -0.46
C ASP A 113 -8.22 15.61 -0.79
N ASP A 114 -8.14 15.11 -2.03
CA ASP A 114 -8.89 13.92 -2.43
C ASP A 114 -8.16 12.66 -1.94
N PRO A 115 -8.75 11.88 -1.02
CA PRO A 115 -8.07 10.75 -0.38
C PRO A 115 -7.65 9.65 -1.36
N MET A 116 -8.15 9.67 -2.61
CA MET A 116 -7.76 8.72 -3.64
C MET A 116 -6.35 8.97 -4.20
N VAL A 117 -5.95 10.24 -4.29
CA VAL A 117 -4.67 10.66 -4.91
C VAL A 117 -3.82 11.54 -4.00
N LYS A 118 -4.34 11.90 -2.82
CA LYS A 118 -3.61 12.61 -1.78
C LYS A 118 -2.31 11.86 -1.48
N GLN A 119 -1.21 12.56 -1.68
CA GLN A 119 0.10 12.07 -1.27
C GLN A 119 0.21 12.17 0.24
N PRO A 120 0.88 11.21 0.90
CA PRO A 120 1.25 11.38 2.29
C PRO A 120 2.02 12.68 2.50
N ASP A 121 1.71 13.37 3.59
CA ASP A 121 2.48 14.52 4.04
C ASP A 121 3.78 14.01 4.68
N ILE A 122 4.79 13.76 3.83
CA ILE A 122 6.13 13.34 4.23
C ILE A 122 7.08 14.54 4.26
N ASP A 123 6.58 15.78 4.32
CA ASP A 123 7.47 16.94 4.39
C ASP A 123 8.36 16.83 5.65
N PRO A 124 9.69 16.69 5.51
CA PRO A 124 10.58 16.63 6.66
C PRO A 124 10.45 17.87 7.55
N ALA A 125 10.07 19.03 7.03
CA ALA A 125 9.84 20.25 7.80
C ALA A 125 8.61 20.16 8.74
N ASN A 126 7.68 19.24 8.44
CA ASN A 126 6.49 18.95 9.24
C ASN A 126 6.77 17.91 10.35
N ASN A 127 7.90 17.19 10.30
CA ASN A 127 8.30 16.30 11.39
C ASN A 127 8.89 17.12 12.56
N PRO A 128 8.23 17.19 13.72
CA PRO A 128 8.72 17.98 14.87
C PRO A 128 10.08 17.49 15.40
N ASN A 129 10.40 16.20 15.21
CA ASN A 129 11.67 15.63 15.65
C ASN A 129 12.87 16.18 14.89
N ASN A 130 12.68 16.64 13.64
CA ASN A 130 13.74 17.32 12.90
C ASN A 130 14.13 18.63 13.58
N ARG A 131 13.16 19.42 14.04
CA ARG A 131 13.42 20.67 14.77
C ARG A 131 14.09 20.41 16.12
N ILE A 132 13.66 19.37 16.84
CA ILE A 132 14.29 18.96 18.11
C ILE A 132 15.75 18.61 17.88
N ARG A 133 16.03 17.80 16.85
CA ARG A 133 17.37 17.36 16.47
C ARG A 133 18.26 18.53 16.03
N GLU A 134 17.75 19.42 15.17
CA GLU A 134 18.50 20.56 14.62
C GLU A 134 18.78 21.65 15.67
N ALA A 135 18.01 21.72 16.75
CA ALA A 135 18.26 22.62 17.86
C ALA A 135 19.41 22.16 18.78
N LEU A 136 19.92 20.95 18.61
CA LEU A 136 21.04 20.41 19.38
C LEU A 136 22.38 20.94 18.86
N ASP A 137 23.37 21.03 19.75
CA ASP A 137 24.76 21.22 19.31
C ASP A 137 25.25 19.98 18.54
N PRO A 138 26.30 20.12 17.69
CA PRO A 138 26.72 19.03 16.80
C PRO A 138 27.06 17.71 17.52
N ALA A 139 27.62 17.77 18.74
CA ALA A 139 27.95 16.56 19.49
C ALA A 139 26.69 15.87 20.01
N ARG A 140 25.72 16.64 20.51
CA ARG A 140 24.42 16.12 20.93
C ARG A 140 23.56 15.64 19.76
N GLN A 141 23.65 16.28 18.61
CA GLN A 141 22.98 15.84 17.39
C GLN A 141 23.50 14.47 16.94
N ALA A 142 24.83 14.27 16.92
CA ALA A 142 25.42 12.98 16.59
C ALA A 142 25.02 11.86 17.59
N ALA A 143 24.88 12.21 18.87
CA ALA A 143 24.40 11.30 19.91
C ALA A 143 22.89 11.02 19.79
N TRP A 144 22.09 12.00 19.38
CA TRP A 144 20.67 11.81 19.06
C TRP A 144 20.50 10.86 17.88
N ASP A 145 21.27 11.06 16.80
CA ASP A 145 21.26 10.19 15.62
C ASP A 145 21.65 8.75 15.98
N ALA A 146 22.67 8.59 16.83
CA ALA A 146 23.08 7.30 17.40
C ALA A 146 21.95 6.60 18.16
N ALA A 147 21.22 7.37 18.95
CA ALA A 147 20.15 6.88 19.80
C ALA A 147 18.93 6.49 18.96
N PHE A 148 18.62 7.28 17.92
CA PHE A 148 17.44 7.09 17.10
C PHE A 148 17.54 5.87 16.17
N SER A 149 18.65 5.69 15.46
CA SER A 149 18.79 4.62 14.45
C SER A 149 20.19 4.04 14.46
N SER A 150 20.29 2.79 14.01
CA SER A 150 21.56 2.20 13.60
C SER A 150 22.15 3.02 12.47
N ASP A 151 23.47 3.21 12.54
CA ASP A 151 24.23 3.96 11.54
C ASP A 151 25.21 3.02 10.86
N GLY A 152 24.67 2.28 9.89
CA GLY A 152 25.46 1.36 9.07
C GLY A 152 26.55 2.06 8.26
N LYS A 153 26.46 3.38 8.04
CA LYS A 153 27.47 4.16 7.30
C LYS A 153 28.70 4.49 8.14
N ASN A 154 28.56 4.57 9.47
CA ASN A 154 29.66 4.83 10.39
C ASN A 154 30.10 3.59 11.19
N GLY A 155 29.74 2.38 10.72
CA GLY A 155 30.17 1.12 11.32
C GLY A 155 29.56 0.81 12.69
N ARG A 156 28.45 1.48 13.05
CA ARG A 156 27.70 1.16 14.28
C ARG A 156 26.69 0.06 13.97
N THR A 157 26.86 -1.07 14.66
CA THR A 157 26.01 -2.26 14.50
C THR A 157 24.96 -2.40 15.60
N GLU A 158 25.01 -1.58 16.64
CA GLU A 158 23.99 -1.60 17.69
C GLU A 158 22.68 -0.98 17.17
N PRO A 159 21.52 -1.63 17.40
CA PRO A 159 20.23 -1.11 16.97
C PRO A 159 19.87 0.16 17.78
N GLY A 160 19.39 1.18 17.07
CA GLY A 160 18.82 2.38 17.68
C GLY A 160 17.38 2.16 18.15
N CYS A 161 16.78 3.20 18.73
CA CYS A 161 15.41 3.18 19.23
C CYS A 161 14.38 2.85 18.14
N ALA A 162 14.56 3.36 16.92
CA ALA A 162 13.71 3.06 15.77
C ALA A 162 13.83 1.59 15.35
N ASP A 163 15.04 1.02 15.34
CA ASP A 163 15.24 -0.38 14.98
C ASP A 163 14.55 -1.31 15.99
N ILE A 164 14.79 -1.07 17.29
CA ILE A 164 14.20 -1.86 18.38
C ILE A 164 12.66 -1.77 18.36
N ALA A 165 12.12 -0.56 18.19
CA ALA A 165 10.68 -0.35 18.15
C ALA A 165 10.02 -1.03 16.95
N ASN A 166 10.63 -0.94 15.77
CA ASN A 166 10.13 -1.62 14.58
C ASN A 166 10.20 -3.15 14.74
N GLU A 167 11.31 -3.68 15.25
CA GLU A 167 11.44 -5.12 15.51
C GLU A 167 10.37 -5.62 16.50
N GLN A 168 10.09 -4.86 17.55
CA GLN A 168 9.10 -5.26 18.55
C GLN A 168 7.66 -5.28 18.01
N VAL A 169 7.32 -4.39 17.07
CA VAL A 169 5.95 -4.25 16.55
C VAL A 169 5.70 -5.08 15.29
N TYR A 170 6.65 -5.04 14.35
CA TYR A 170 6.54 -5.72 13.07
C TYR A 170 7.27 -7.08 13.06
N GLY A 171 7.99 -7.41 14.13
CA GLY A 171 8.93 -8.52 14.14
C GLY A 171 10.25 -8.12 13.49
N LYS A 172 11.26 -8.99 13.57
CA LYS A 172 12.38 -8.89 12.63
C LYS A 172 11.83 -9.07 11.23
N ALA A 173 12.36 -8.32 10.27
CA ALA A 173 12.28 -8.72 8.87
C ALA A 173 13.12 -9.99 8.69
N GLU A 174 12.66 -11.10 9.26
CA GLU A 174 13.15 -12.43 8.93
C GLU A 174 12.57 -12.73 7.55
N TYR A 175 13.35 -12.36 6.53
CA TYR A 175 13.18 -12.94 5.21
C TYR A 175 13.43 -14.43 5.36
N ASP A 176 12.37 -15.22 5.28
CA ASP A 176 12.51 -16.66 5.15
C ASP A 176 13.15 -16.95 3.79
N PRO A 177 14.40 -17.47 3.74
CA PRO A 177 15.06 -17.76 2.48
C PRO A 177 14.27 -18.75 1.62
N ASP A 178 13.48 -19.62 2.24
CA ASP A 178 12.63 -20.57 1.52
C ASP A 178 11.44 -19.86 0.87
N GLU A 179 10.83 -18.87 1.54
CA GLU A 179 9.76 -18.03 0.96
C GLU A 179 10.30 -17.17 -0.18
N GLN A 180 11.47 -16.54 -0.02
CA GLN A 180 12.09 -15.77 -1.11
C GLN A 180 12.41 -16.65 -2.32
N ALA A 181 12.95 -17.85 -2.09
CA ALA A 181 13.24 -18.79 -3.16
C ALA A 181 11.94 -19.29 -3.83
N GLU A 182 10.85 -19.42 -3.09
CA GLU A 182 9.54 -19.74 -3.64
C GLU A 182 8.99 -18.60 -4.51
N ASP A 183 9.08 -17.36 -4.04
CA ASP A 183 8.64 -16.18 -4.78
C ASP A 183 9.42 -16.00 -6.08
N GLN A 184 10.74 -16.21 -6.04
CA GLN A 184 11.56 -16.18 -7.24
C GLN A 184 11.15 -17.27 -8.23
N ARG A 185 10.89 -18.50 -7.78
CA ARG A 185 10.40 -19.58 -8.65
C ARG A 185 9.02 -19.27 -9.22
N ALA A 186 8.13 -18.69 -8.41
CA ALA A 186 6.79 -18.32 -8.83
C ALA A 186 6.82 -17.20 -9.89
N TYR A 187 7.66 -16.18 -9.68
CA TYR A 187 7.88 -15.13 -10.66
C TYR A 187 8.55 -15.64 -11.93
N GLU A 188 9.54 -16.52 -11.83
CA GLU A 188 10.17 -17.17 -12.99
C GLU A 188 9.13 -17.92 -13.83
N LYS A 189 8.26 -18.68 -13.16
CA LYS A 189 7.16 -19.38 -13.83
C LYS A 189 6.22 -18.40 -14.53
N TYR A 190 5.85 -17.30 -13.87
CA TYR A 190 4.99 -16.27 -14.44
C TYR A 190 5.60 -15.65 -15.70
N ARG A 191 6.86 -15.21 -15.64
CA ARG A 191 7.52 -14.50 -16.74
C ARG A 191 7.91 -15.41 -17.91
N THR A 192 8.01 -16.72 -17.69
CA THR A 192 8.33 -17.70 -18.75
C THR A 192 7.13 -18.48 -19.26
N ASP A 193 5.94 -18.35 -18.66
CA ASP A 193 4.71 -19.00 -19.14
C ASP A 193 4.40 -18.53 -20.57
N PRO A 194 4.35 -19.44 -21.57
CA PRO A 194 4.09 -19.07 -22.96
C PRO A 194 2.78 -18.30 -23.17
N ALA A 195 1.75 -18.56 -22.37
CA ALA A 195 0.48 -17.84 -22.44
C ALA A 195 0.64 -16.39 -21.96
N VAL A 196 1.38 -16.16 -20.88
CA VAL A 196 1.65 -14.84 -20.32
C VAL A 196 2.55 -14.05 -21.26
N VAL A 197 3.65 -14.64 -21.74
CA VAL A 197 4.57 -14.02 -22.70
C VAL A 197 3.84 -13.61 -23.98
N LYS A 198 3.02 -14.50 -24.55
CA LYS A 198 2.20 -14.18 -25.73
C LYS A 198 1.25 -13.01 -25.45
N ALA A 199 0.57 -13.02 -24.30
CA ALA A 199 -0.36 -11.96 -23.94
C ALA A 199 0.36 -10.61 -23.73
N ALA A 200 1.56 -10.62 -23.14
CA ALA A 200 2.41 -9.44 -22.98
C ALA A 200 2.84 -8.85 -24.34
N HIS A 201 3.22 -9.70 -25.31
CA HIS A 201 3.51 -9.22 -26.67
C HIS A 201 2.28 -8.57 -27.33
N GLN A 202 1.10 -9.19 -27.22
CA GLN A 202 -0.15 -8.64 -27.77
C GLN A 202 -0.51 -7.29 -27.13
N TYR A 203 -0.32 -7.16 -25.82
CA TYR A 203 -0.49 -5.92 -25.09
C TYR A 203 0.46 -4.84 -25.63
N GLY A 204 1.74 -5.17 -25.79
CA GLY A 204 2.73 -4.24 -26.34
C GLY A 204 2.42 -3.81 -27.78
N ASP A 205 1.95 -4.73 -28.62
CA ASP A 205 1.56 -4.42 -30.00
C ASP A 205 0.33 -3.50 -30.05
N CYS A 206 -0.64 -3.70 -29.16
CA CYS A 206 -1.78 -2.79 -29.02
C CYS A 206 -1.34 -1.37 -28.63
N LEU A 207 -0.45 -1.25 -27.64
CA LEU A 207 0.11 0.04 -27.21
C LEU A 207 0.85 0.75 -28.35
N ARG A 208 1.73 0.03 -29.06
CA ARG A 208 2.42 0.57 -30.25
C ARG A 208 1.45 1.00 -31.34
N GLY A 209 0.40 0.22 -31.58
CA GLY A 209 -0.67 0.56 -32.52
C GLY A 209 -1.43 1.84 -32.16
N LYS A 210 -1.47 2.19 -30.87
CA LYS A 210 -2.00 3.48 -30.37
C LYS A 210 -0.95 4.60 -30.30
N GLY A 211 0.28 4.34 -30.72
CA GLY A 211 1.37 5.33 -30.78
C GLY A 211 2.23 5.44 -29.52
N TYR A 212 2.06 4.56 -28.54
CA TYR A 212 2.90 4.56 -27.34
C TYR A 212 4.23 3.85 -27.59
N GLN A 213 5.30 4.38 -27.00
CA GLN A 213 6.57 3.67 -26.92
C GLN A 213 6.45 2.51 -25.94
N VAL A 214 6.97 1.34 -26.31
CA VAL A 214 6.98 0.14 -25.46
C VAL A 214 8.42 -0.34 -25.34
N ALA A 215 9.04 -0.01 -24.20
CA ALA A 215 10.45 -0.33 -23.94
C ALA A 215 10.70 -1.83 -23.76
N SER A 216 9.75 -2.56 -23.17
CA SER A 216 9.81 -4.00 -22.98
C SER A 216 8.41 -4.63 -23.11
N THR A 217 8.37 -5.87 -23.58
CA THR A 217 7.18 -6.74 -23.53
C THR A 217 7.39 -7.93 -22.60
N GLU A 218 8.41 -7.88 -21.74
CA GLU A 218 8.63 -8.88 -20.71
C GLU A 218 7.51 -8.81 -19.65
N PRO A 219 6.90 -9.93 -19.26
CA PRO A 219 5.95 -9.95 -18.15
C PRO A 219 6.57 -9.38 -16.87
N GLY A 220 5.84 -8.51 -16.18
CA GLY A 220 6.31 -7.75 -15.01
C GLY A 220 6.97 -6.42 -15.36
N MET A 221 7.39 -6.20 -16.61
CA MET A 221 7.95 -4.91 -17.06
C MET A 221 6.96 -4.12 -17.91
N ILE A 222 6.11 -4.81 -18.67
CA ILE A 222 5.17 -4.14 -19.57
C ILE A 222 4.05 -3.39 -18.80
N ASP A 223 3.67 -3.86 -17.62
CA ASP A 223 2.60 -3.33 -16.79
C ASP A 223 2.91 -1.98 -16.12
N THR A 224 4.17 -1.56 -16.09
CA THR A 224 4.56 -0.23 -15.61
C THR A 224 4.98 0.70 -16.75
N GLY A 225 5.20 0.19 -17.97
CA GLY A 225 5.88 0.93 -19.03
C GLY A 225 5.23 2.28 -19.41
N VAL A 226 3.90 2.33 -19.54
CA VAL A 226 3.21 3.60 -19.86
C VAL A 226 3.25 4.57 -18.67
N TYR A 227 3.07 4.05 -17.46
CA TYR A 227 3.19 4.84 -16.22
C TYR A 227 4.59 5.45 -16.08
N ASP A 228 5.63 4.64 -16.24
CA ASP A 228 7.03 5.05 -16.10
C ASP A 228 7.39 6.15 -17.12
N LEU A 229 6.93 6.01 -18.36
CA LEU A 229 7.15 7.04 -19.40
C LEU A 229 6.52 8.39 -19.03
N ILE A 230 5.34 8.38 -18.42
CA ILE A 230 4.64 9.61 -18.00
C ILE A 230 5.28 10.21 -16.74
N ASN A 231 5.76 9.36 -15.83
CA ASN A 231 6.32 9.77 -14.55
C ASN A 231 7.80 10.18 -14.64
N ALA A 232 8.54 9.68 -15.63
CA ALA A 232 9.98 9.90 -15.78
C ALA A 232 10.44 11.37 -15.70
N PRO A 233 9.74 12.36 -16.27
CA PRO A 233 10.15 13.76 -16.15
C PRO A 233 10.10 14.28 -14.71
N LEU A 234 9.06 13.92 -13.94
CA LEU A 234 8.95 14.28 -12.52
C LEU A 234 10.03 13.61 -11.67
N LEU A 235 10.33 12.33 -11.96
CA LEU A 235 11.44 11.63 -11.31
C LEU A 235 12.80 12.27 -11.64
N SER A 236 12.90 12.97 -12.75
CA SER A 236 14.09 13.75 -13.15
C SER A 236 14.11 15.17 -12.55
N GLY A 237 13.15 15.49 -11.67
CA GLY A 237 13.05 16.78 -10.98
C GLY A 237 12.32 17.88 -11.76
N GLU A 238 11.61 17.54 -12.84
CA GLU A 238 10.76 18.51 -13.53
C GLU A 238 9.68 19.04 -12.57
N GLN A 239 9.60 20.37 -12.47
CA GLN A 239 8.57 21.05 -11.70
C GLN A 239 7.44 21.43 -12.64
N VAL A 240 6.22 21.08 -12.27
CA VAL A 240 5.04 21.29 -13.10
C VAL A 240 4.10 22.26 -12.39
N SER A 241 3.71 23.35 -13.07
CA SER A 241 2.73 24.28 -12.52
C SER A 241 1.34 23.64 -12.48
N ALA A 242 0.42 24.18 -11.67
CA ALA A 242 -0.97 23.68 -11.65
C ALA A 242 -1.67 23.76 -13.01
N ALA A 243 -1.33 24.76 -13.84
CA ALA A 243 -1.89 24.89 -15.19
C ALA A 243 -1.35 23.80 -16.13
N GLU A 244 -0.06 23.50 -16.07
CA GLU A 244 0.56 22.41 -16.83
C GLU A 244 0.05 21.05 -16.35
N ALA A 245 -0.05 20.85 -15.03
CA ALA A 245 -0.58 19.62 -14.45
C ALA A 245 -1.99 19.31 -14.96
N LYS A 246 -2.83 20.32 -15.15
CA LYS A 246 -4.17 20.14 -15.74
C LYS A 246 -4.12 19.62 -17.18
N THR A 247 -3.22 20.15 -18.00
CA THR A 247 -3.03 19.69 -19.38
C THR A 247 -2.46 18.28 -19.39
N ARG A 248 -1.42 18.03 -18.58
CA ARG A 248 -0.77 16.73 -18.45
C ARG A 248 -1.70 15.65 -17.90
N LEU A 249 -2.62 15.99 -16.99
CA LEU A 249 -3.63 15.05 -16.51
C LEU A 249 -4.54 14.56 -17.66
N ALA A 250 -4.92 15.41 -18.62
CA ALA A 250 -5.71 14.97 -19.76
C ALA A 250 -4.94 13.98 -20.67
N GLU A 251 -3.64 14.21 -20.85
CA GLU A 251 -2.73 13.29 -21.56
C GLU A 251 -2.59 11.97 -20.79
N GLU A 252 -2.40 12.04 -19.47
CA GLU A 252 -2.30 10.90 -18.57
C GLU A 252 -3.57 10.06 -18.53
N ILE A 253 -4.76 10.67 -18.47
CA ILE A 253 -6.05 9.98 -18.56
C ILE A 253 -6.15 9.23 -19.88
N THR A 254 -5.79 9.87 -20.99
CA THR A 254 -5.83 9.22 -22.31
C THR A 254 -4.88 8.02 -22.37
N ALA A 255 -3.65 8.18 -21.88
CA ALA A 255 -2.64 7.12 -21.86
C ALA A 255 -3.00 5.97 -20.92
N SER A 256 -3.48 6.26 -19.72
CA SER A 256 -3.90 5.25 -18.76
C SER A 256 -5.12 4.45 -19.24
N LEU A 257 -6.06 5.07 -19.96
CA LEU A 257 -7.17 4.34 -20.57
C LEU A 257 -6.72 3.49 -21.75
N ALA A 258 -5.79 3.98 -22.59
CA ALA A 258 -5.19 3.18 -23.65
C ALA A 258 -4.45 1.95 -23.11
N ASP A 259 -3.69 2.14 -22.02
CA ASP A 259 -3.04 1.08 -21.27
C ASP A 259 -4.03 0.02 -20.76
N LEU A 260 -5.12 0.49 -20.14
CA LEU A 260 -6.20 -0.37 -19.64
C LEU A 260 -6.87 -1.16 -20.77
N ASP A 261 -7.15 -0.51 -21.90
CA ASP A 261 -7.81 -1.16 -23.03
C ASP A 261 -6.91 -2.21 -23.71
N CYS A 262 -5.59 -2.05 -23.64
CA CYS A 262 -4.64 -2.92 -24.32
C CYS A 262 -4.21 -4.15 -23.51
N ARG A 263 -4.32 -4.14 -22.17
CA ARG A 263 -3.82 -5.23 -21.31
C ARG A 263 -4.52 -6.59 -21.53
N GLY A 264 -5.80 -6.59 -21.90
CA GLY A 264 -6.57 -7.78 -22.30
C GLY A 264 -6.29 -9.07 -21.51
N ASN A 265 -5.88 -10.13 -22.22
CA ASN A 265 -5.60 -11.44 -21.62
C ASN A 265 -4.46 -11.42 -20.60
N TYR A 266 -3.52 -10.49 -20.72
CA TYR A 266 -2.37 -10.40 -19.80
C TYR A 266 -2.86 -10.11 -18.37
N ALA A 267 -3.72 -9.10 -18.21
CA ALA A 267 -4.31 -8.79 -16.90
C ALA A 267 -5.24 -9.91 -16.40
N THR A 268 -5.93 -10.61 -17.29
CA THR A 268 -6.77 -11.77 -16.92
C THR A 268 -5.91 -12.89 -16.34
N LEU A 269 -4.82 -13.27 -17.01
CA LEU A 269 -3.89 -14.29 -16.51
C LEU A 269 -3.22 -13.87 -15.20
N ALA A 270 -2.76 -12.61 -15.12
CA ALA A 270 -2.16 -12.04 -13.93
C ALA A 270 -3.10 -12.15 -12.72
N ARG A 271 -4.37 -11.75 -12.86
CA ARG A 271 -5.35 -11.74 -11.78
C ARG A 271 -5.92 -13.11 -11.41
N THR A 272 -6.04 -14.02 -12.36
CA THR A 272 -6.75 -15.30 -12.12
C THR A 272 -5.81 -16.46 -11.85
N THR A 273 -4.62 -16.46 -12.45
CA THR A 273 -3.66 -17.56 -12.37
C THR A 273 -2.43 -17.19 -11.54
N TYR A 274 -2.02 -15.92 -11.59
CA TYR A 274 -0.76 -15.44 -11.01
C TYR A 274 -0.96 -14.34 -9.95
N ALA A 275 -2.14 -14.29 -9.31
CA ALA A 275 -2.49 -13.19 -8.41
C ALA A 275 -1.48 -13.02 -7.26
N THR A 276 -0.99 -14.15 -6.72
CA THR A 276 0.04 -14.15 -5.66
C THR A 276 1.36 -13.55 -6.14
N VAL A 277 1.78 -13.83 -7.37
CA VAL A 277 3.02 -13.27 -7.95
C VAL A 277 2.92 -11.75 -8.07
N VAL A 278 1.76 -11.26 -8.52
CA VAL A 278 1.49 -9.82 -8.63
C VAL A 278 1.42 -9.16 -7.26
N THR A 279 0.74 -9.80 -6.29
CA THR A 279 0.59 -9.28 -4.92
C THR A 279 1.93 -9.16 -4.20
N ARG A 280 2.86 -10.08 -4.46
CA ARG A 280 4.20 -10.11 -3.85
C ARG A 280 5.25 -9.27 -4.60
N GLY A 281 4.86 -8.52 -5.65
CA GLY A 281 5.76 -7.56 -6.30
C GLY A 281 6.81 -8.18 -7.23
N GLY A 282 6.56 -9.36 -7.81
CA GLY A 282 7.36 -9.86 -8.93
C GLY A 282 8.83 -10.20 -8.62
N GLY A 283 9.12 -10.76 -7.44
CA GLY A 283 10.45 -11.28 -7.11
C GLY A 283 11.50 -10.21 -6.78
N VAL A 284 11.11 -8.94 -6.68
CA VAL A 284 11.95 -7.86 -6.13
C VAL A 284 11.63 -7.72 -4.64
N GLY A 285 11.89 -8.79 -3.88
CA GLY A 285 11.86 -8.81 -2.42
C GLY A 285 13.24 -8.54 -1.85
#